data_AF-A0A922MZG9-F1
#
_entry.id   AF-A0A922MZG9-F1
#
_cell.length_a   1.000
_cell.length_b   1.000
_cell.length_c   1.000
_cell.angle_alpha   90.00
_cell.angle_beta   90.00
_cell.angle_gamma   90.00
#
_symmetry.space_group_name_H-M   'P 1'
#
loop_
_entity.id
_entity.type
_entity.pdbx_description
1 polymer ?
#
loop_
_entity_poly.entity_id
_entity_poly.type
_entity_poly.pdbx_seq_one_letter_code
_entity_poly.pdbx_strand_id
1 'polypeptide(L)'
;MASLNVYSVGKLAKYISGPTLRTLRANVYRSTVRGYSTEEKSKAEPEAESKLPGSIEECHKQIETLTNDLNTLRNQARDYEVADTLAAAAESVPESEVSEGGAAGTEAGAAAALRSLHDGVRLTRAQLTQVFSRHGLVSVSPLREKFDPNLHEALFQQEVEGAEPGTVVAVSKVGYKLHERCVRPALVGVAK
;
A
#
# COMPACT_ATOMS: atom_id res chain seq x y z
N MET A 1 16.98 -27.10 20.01
CA MET A 1 18.31 -26.70 19.52
C MET A 1 18.98 -27.89 18.87
N ALA A 2 19.20 -27.85 17.56
CA ALA A 2 20.28 -28.57 16.85
C ALA A 2 20.18 -28.24 15.36
N SER A 3 20.86 -27.16 14.97
CA SER A 3 21.43 -27.04 13.63
C SER A 3 22.33 -28.23 13.34
N LEU A 4 22.37 -28.74 12.10
CA LEU A 4 23.61 -28.95 11.36
C LEU A 4 23.36 -29.57 9.98
N ASN A 5 24.00 -28.92 9.00
CA ASN A 5 24.67 -29.50 7.84
C ASN A 5 23.89 -29.80 6.55
N VAL A 6 23.89 -28.76 5.71
CA VAL A 6 24.09 -28.79 4.26
C VAL A 6 25.12 -29.85 3.86
N TYR A 7 24.68 -31.03 3.46
CA TYR A 7 25.47 -31.94 2.62
C TYR A 7 24.55 -32.71 1.67
N SER A 8 25.03 -32.89 0.44
CA SER A 8 24.50 -33.84 -0.57
C SER A 8 23.37 -33.37 -1.50
N VAL A 9 23.55 -32.23 -2.19
CA VAL A 9 22.85 -32.02 -3.49
C VAL A 9 23.60 -32.74 -4.64
N GLY A 10 24.87 -33.12 -4.44
CA GLY A 10 25.72 -33.74 -5.45
C GLY A 10 25.43 -35.19 -5.83
N LYS A 11 24.51 -35.90 -5.16
CA LYS A 11 24.15 -37.31 -5.47
C LYS A 11 22.78 -37.50 -6.10
N LEU A 12 21.95 -36.45 -6.22
CA LEU A 12 20.60 -36.56 -6.79
C LEU A 12 20.51 -36.23 -8.29
N ALA A 13 21.59 -35.70 -8.90
CA ALA A 13 21.64 -35.37 -10.32
C ALA A 13 21.50 -36.59 -11.26
N LYS A 14 21.59 -37.82 -10.72
CA LYS A 14 21.42 -39.07 -11.49
C LYS A 14 19.96 -39.55 -11.61
N TYR A 15 19.03 -38.96 -10.84
CA TYR A 15 17.61 -39.40 -10.78
C TYR A 15 16.60 -38.40 -11.35
N ILE A 16 17.05 -37.24 -11.82
CA ILE A 16 16.18 -36.26 -12.47
C ILE A 16 16.15 -36.57 -13.96
N SER A 17 15.25 -37.47 -14.36
CA SER A 17 14.95 -37.65 -15.77
C SER A 17 14.33 -36.37 -16.34
N GLY A 18 14.66 -36.04 -17.59
CA GLY A 18 14.17 -34.83 -18.30
C GLY A 18 12.68 -34.48 -18.16
N PRO A 19 11.72 -35.41 -17.96
CA PRO A 19 10.32 -35.05 -17.72
C PRO A 19 10.08 -34.29 -16.40
N THR A 20 10.79 -34.55 -15.29
CA THR A 20 10.50 -33.88 -13.99
C THR A 20 10.93 -32.41 -13.96
N LEU A 21 11.96 -32.02 -14.72
CA LEU A 21 12.34 -30.60 -14.86
C LEU A 21 11.29 -29.80 -15.65
N ARG A 22 10.57 -30.45 -16.57
CA ARG A 22 9.52 -29.81 -17.37
C ARG A 22 8.28 -29.50 -16.52
N THR A 23 7.93 -30.40 -15.60
CA THR A 23 6.82 -30.20 -14.64
C THR A 23 7.15 -29.17 -13.57
N LEU A 24 8.40 -29.10 -13.10
CA LEU A 24 8.86 -28.05 -12.17
C LEU A 24 8.80 -26.67 -12.83
N ARG A 25 9.24 -26.53 -14.09
CA ARG A 25 9.11 -25.27 -14.85
C ARG A 25 7.64 -24.85 -15.03
N ALA A 26 6.74 -25.80 -15.26
CA ALA A 26 5.31 -25.51 -15.45
C ALA A 26 4.61 -25.08 -14.15
N ASN A 27 4.95 -25.69 -13.01
CA ASN A 27 4.31 -25.36 -11.73
C ASN A 27 4.81 -24.04 -11.13
N VAL A 28 6.08 -23.68 -11.33
CA VAL A 28 6.62 -22.39 -10.89
C VAL A 28 6.04 -21.22 -11.70
N TYR A 29 5.64 -21.45 -12.95
CA TYR A 29 5.02 -20.42 -13.79
C TYR A 29 3.51 -20.24 -13.54
N ARG A 30 2.86 -21.15 -12.81
CA ARG A 30 1.39 -21.12 -12.60
C ARG A 30 0.96 -20.33 -11.37
N SER A 31 1.85 -20.06 -10.40
CA SER A 31 1.48 -19.36 -9.17
C SER A 31 1.58 -17.84 -9.22
N THR A 32 2.16 -17.24 -10.27
CA THR A 32 2.41 -15.78 -10.34
C THR A 32 1.61 -15.03 -11.40
N VAL A 33 0.72 -15.68 -12.16
CA VAL A 33 -0.11 -14.97 -13.16
C VAL A 33 -1.54 -14.84 -12.65
N ARG A 34 -1.78 -13.80 -11.87
CA ARG A 34 -3.13 -13.21 -11.73
C ARG A 34 -3.39 -12.42 -13.01
N GLY A 35 -4.39 -12.85 -13.78
CA GLY A 35 -4.62 -12.38 -15.15
C GLY A 35 -4.87 -10.88 -15.24
N TYR A 36 -3.99 -10.18 -15.95
CA TYR A 36 -4.31 -8.91 -16.60
C TYR A 36 -5.06 -9.21 -17.90
N SER A 37 -6.18 -8.53 -18.13
CA SER A 37 -6.99 -8.66 -19.34
C SER A 37 -6.14 -8.43 -20.58
N THR A 38 -6.29 -9.33 -21.55
CA THR A 38 -5.43 -9.53 -22.72
C THR A 38 -5.44 -8.43 -23.78
N GLU A 39 -6.08 -7.28 -23.57
CA GLU A 39 -6.19 -6.27 -24.64
C GLU A 39 -5.03 -5.27 -24.68
N GLU A 40 -4.46 -4.88 -23.53
CA GLU A 40 -3.35 -3.91 -23.53
C GLU A 40 -1.96 -4.52 -23.82
N LYS A 41 -1.84 -5.84 -23.71
CA LYS A 41 -0.53 -6.52 -23.89
C LYS A 41 -0.05 -6.55 -25.35
N SER A 42 -0.95 -6.33 -26.31
CA SER A 42 -0.62 -6.46 -27.74
C SER A 42 0.23 -5.33 -28.32
N LYS A 43 0.42 -4.20 -27.61
CA LYS A 43 1.20 -3.05 -28.11
C LYS A 43 2.54 -2.81 -27.41
N ALA A 44 2.81 -3.46 -26.28
CA ALA A 44 3.99 -3.17 -25.45
C ALA A 44 5.16 -4.16 -25.64
N GLU A 45 4.99 -5.24 -26.41
CA GLU A 45 5.96 -6.35 -26.44
C GLU A 45 7.20 -6.18 -27.36
N PRO A 46 7.29 -5.30 -28.39
CA PRO A 46 8.49 -5.31 -29.24
C PRO A 46 9.71 -4.53 -28.71
N GLU A 47 9.56 -3.65 -27.71
CA GLU A 47 10.68 -2.79 -27.26
C GLU A 47 11.44 -3.33 -26.04
N ALA A 48 10.85 -4.25 -25.28
CA ALA A 48 11.38 -4.69 -23.99
C ALA A 48 12.48 -5.78 -24.08
N GLU A 49 12.49 -6.60 -25.13
CA GLU A 49 13.48 -7.69 -25.28
C GLU A 49 14.89 -7.19 -25.66
N SER A 50 15.01 -5.96 -26.18
CA SER A 50 16.27 -5.39 -26.67
C SER A 50 17.23 -4.89 -25.58
N LYS A 51 16.78 -4.82 -24.31
CA LYS A 51 17.51 -4.21 -23.19
C LYS A 51 17.75 -5.18 -22.04
N LEU A 52 17.94 -6.46 -22.34
CA LEU A 52 18.36 -7.41 -21.31
C LEU A 52 19.86 -7.22 -21.03
N PRO A 53 20.27 -7.00 -19.77
CA PRO A 53 21.68 -6.93 -19.41
C PRO A 53 22.37 -8.24 -19.83
N GLY A 54 23.42 -8.11 -20.64
CA GLY A 54 24.13 -9.26 -21.20
C GLY A 54 25.04 -9.94 -20.17
N SER A 55 25.37 -9.24 -19.08
CA SER A 55 26.32 -9.71 -18.06
C SER A 55 25.72 -9.75 -16.64
N ILE A 56 26.25 -10.65 -15.82
CA ILE A 56 25.84 -10.83 -14.40
C ILE A 56 26.15 -9.56 -13.58
N GLU A 57 27.23 -8.84 -13.92
CA GLU A 57 27.65 -7.62 -13.23
C GLU A 57 26.69 -6.45 -13.50
N GLU A 58 26.13 -6.35 -14.71
CA GLU A 58 25.10 -5.38 -15.05
C GLU A 58 23.78 -5.68 -14.32
N CYS A 59 23.39 -6.96 -14.21
CA CYS A 59 22.24 -7.36 -13.39
C CYS A 59 22.39 -6.91 -11.93
N HIS A 60 23.56 -7.15 -11.32
CA HIS A 60 23.80 -6.75 -9.92
C HIS A 60 23.72 -5.23 -9.73
N LYS A 61 24.34 -4.45 -10.64
CA LYS A 61 24.25 -2.98 -10.61
C LYS A 61 22.83 -2.48 -10.79
N GLN A 62 22.04 -3.11 -11.68
CA GLN A 62 20.63 -2.79 -11.84
C GLN A 62 19.82 -3.11 -10.59
N ILE A 63 20.02 -4.27 -9.97
CA ILE A 63 19.35 -4.64 -8.71
C ILE A 63 19.67 -3.63 -7.62
N GLU A 64 20.93 -3.22 -7.48
CA GLU A 64 21.34 -2.24 -6.46
C GLU A 64 20.69 -0.88 -6.70
N THR A 65 20.69 -0.40 -7.95
CA THR A 65 20.08 0.88 -8.33
C THR A 65 18.58 0.85 -8.07
N LEU A 66 17.87 -0.19 -8.52
CA LEU A 66 16.44 -0.37 -8.29
C LEU A 66 16.11 -0.48 -6.80
N THR A 67 16.97 -1.15 -6.01
CA THR A 67 16.77 -1.25 -4.56
C THR A 67 16.88 0.12 -3.90
N ASN A 68 17.84 0.94 -4.32
CA ASN A 68 17.99 2.31 -3.84
C ASN A 68 16.79 3.17 -4.24
N ASP A 69 16.32 3.06 -5.48
CA ASP A 69 15.13 3.76 -5.96
C ASP A 69 13.89 3.35 -5.15
N LEU A 70 13.68 2.06 -4.89
CA LEU A 70 12.56 1.61 -4.05
C LEU A 70 12.66 2.12 -2.61
N ASN A 71 13.87 2.16 -2.05
CA ASN A 71 14.07 2.69 -0.70
C ASN A 71 13.78 4.20 -0.63
N THR A 72 14.19 4.97 -1.64
CA THR A 72 13.87 6.42 -1.70
C THR A 72 12.37 6.65 -1.82
N LEU A 73 11.69 5.91 -2.71
CA LEU A 73 10.22 5.98 -2.85
C LEU A 73 9.50 5.57 -1.56
N ARG A 74 9.98 4.52 -0.88
CA ARG A 74 9.42 4.07 0.39
C ARG A 74 9.60 5.11 1.49
N ASN A 75 10.72 5.81 1.52
CA ASN A 75 10.95 6.89 2.49
C ASN A 75 10.01 8.07 2.21
N GLN A 76 9.86 8.48 0.96
CA GLN A 76 8.87 9.50 0.57
C GLN A 76 7.44 9.08 0.95
N ALA A 77 7.09 7.79 0.79
CA ALA A 77 5.79 7.27 1.17
C ALA A 77 5.52 7.35 2.70
N ARG A 78 6.57 7.24 3.54
CA ARG A 78 6.47 7.37 5.00
C ARG A 78 6.14 8.78 5.44
N ASP A 79 6.62 9.80 4.71
CA ASP A 79 6.35 11.20 5.07
C ASP A 79 4.85 11.52 5.03
N TYR A 80 4.08 10.83 4.18
CA TYR A 80 2.62 10.95 4.15
C TYR A 80 1.91 10.23 5.31
N GLU A 81 2.58 9.35 6.05
CA GLU A 81 2.00 8.71 7.24
C GLU A 81 1.82 9.69 8.39
N VAL A 82 2.61 10.76 8.43
CA VAL A 82 2.45 11.84 9.43
C VAL A 82 1.08 12.49 9.33
N ALA A 83 0.53 12.62 8.12
CA ALA A 83 -0.82 13.15 7.95
C ALA A 83 -1.90 12.22 8.50
N ASP A 84 -1.69 10.90 8.38
CA ASP A 84 -2.60 9.90 8.93
C ASP A 84 -2.52 9.87 10.47
N THR A 85 -1.32 9.99 11.05
CA THR A 85 -1.17 10.01 12.51
C THR A 85 -1.82 11.25 13.12
N LEU A 86 -1.70 12.43 12.47
CA LEU A 86 -2.41 13.64 12.87
C LEU A 86 -3.94 13.47 12.74
N ALA A 87 -4.42 12.73 11.74
CA ALA A 87 -5.83 12.42 11.61
C ALA A 87 -6.33 11.49 12.71
N ALA A 88 -5.63 10.38 12.94
CA ALA A 88 -5.94 9.44 14.01
C ALA A 88 -5.86 10.09 15.40
N ALA A 89 -4.89 10.97 15.63
CA ALA A 89 -4.76 11.72 16.88
C ALA A 89 -5.91 12.72 17.11
N ALA A 90 -6.47 13.29 16.04
CA ALA A 90 -7.64 14.17 16.15
C ALA A 90 -8.94 13.40 16.41
N GLU A 91 -9.04 12.15 15.93
CA GLU A 91 -10.21 11.27 16.05
C GLU A 91 -10.21 10.42 17.33
N SER A 92 -9.03 10.17 17.92
CA SER A 92 -8.91 9.37 19.14
C SER A 92 -9.50 10.04 20.38
N VAL A 93 -9.68 11.37 20.35
CA VAL A 93 -10.28 12.12 21.45
C VAL A 93 -11.80 12.11 21.28
N PRO A 94 -12.57 11.55 22.23
CA PRO A 94 -14.02 11.51 22.13
C PRO A 94 -14.60 12.93 22.22
N GLU A 95 -15.54 13.25 21.33
CA GLU A 95 -16.19 14.58 21.29
C GLU A 95 -16.85 14.96 22.62
N SER A 96 -17.24 13.97 23.42
CA SER A 96 -17.81 14.17 24.76
C SER A 96 -16.86 14.93 25.69
N GLU A 97 -15.54 14.73 25.58
CA GLU A 97 -14.55 15.37 26.44
C GLU A 97 -14.07 16.74 25.92
N VAL A 98 -14.28 17.01 24.63
CA VAL A 98 -13.92 18.29 23.99
C VAL A 98 -15.06 19.32 24.13
N SER A 99 -16.30 18.86 24.36
CA SER A 99 -17.46 19.75 24.55
C SER A 99 -17.39 20.53 25.86
N GLU A 100 -17.97 21.74 25.87
CA GLU A 100 -17.94 22.70 26.99
C GLU A 100 -18.55 22.19 28.32
N GLY A 101 -19.24 21.03 28.30
CA GLY A 101 -19.81 20.38 29.48
C GLY A 101 -19.26 18.98 29.79
N GLY A 102 -18.20 18.54 29.11
CA GLY A 102 -17.75 17.15 29.07
C GLY A 102 -17.01 16.60 30.30
N ALA A 103 -16.55 17.46 31.19
CA ALA A 103 -15.70 17.07 32.31
C ALA A 103 -16.50 16.92 33.61
N ALA A 104 -17.37 15.91 33.69
CA ALA A 104 -18.04 15.57 34.95
C ALA A 104 -17.13 14.79 35.94
N GLY A 105 -15.88 14.48 35.56
CA GLY A 105 -14.97 13.64 36.36
C GLY A 105 -13.47 13.93 36.28
N THR A 106 -13.03 14.94 35.52
CA THR A 106 -11.62 15.35 35.42
C THR A 106 -11.44 16.77 35.93
N GLU A 107 -10.32 17.04 36.60
CA GLU A 107 -10.01 18.36 37.12
C GLU A 107 -10.14 19.40 36.02
N ALA A 108 -10.90 20.49 36.26
CA ALA A 108 -11.29 21.45 35.22
C ALA A 108 -10.11 22.01 34.39
N GLY A 109 -8.90 22.04 34.97
CA GLY A 109 -7.67 22.42 34.26
C GLY A 109 -7.18 21.41 33.22
N ALA A 110 -7.35 20.11 33.47
CA ALA A 110 -6.93 19.05 32.54
C ALA A 110 -7.82 19.01 31.29
N ALA A 111 -9.13 19.18 31.45
CA ALA A 111 -10.07 19.23 30.34
C ALA A 111 -9.81 20.44 29.41
N ALA A 112 -9.50 21.61 29.98
CA ALA A 112 -9.13 22.79 29.21
C ALA A 112 -7.83 22.60 28.41
N ALA A 113 -6.82 21.96 29.02
CA ALA A 113 -5.56 21.66 28.35
C ALA A 113 -5.74 20.65 27.21
N LEU A 114 -6.55 19.60 27.41
CA LEU A 114 -6.88 18.62 26.37
C LEU A 114 -7.61 19.25 25.18
N ARG A 115 -8.58 20.13 25.44
CA ARG A 115 -9.28 20.89 24.38
C ARG A 115 -8.31 21.76 23.58
N SER A 116 -7.45 22.52 24.26
CA SER A 116 -6.44 23.34 23.59
C SER A 116 -5.47 22.50 22.74
N LEU A 117 -5.10 21.31 23.21
CA LEU A 117 -4.25 20.39 22.46
C LEU A 117 -4.97 19.83 21.23
N HIS A 118 -6.22 19.38 21.39
CA HIS A 118 -7.06 18.88 20.30
C HIS A 118 -7.24 19.91 19.20
N ASP A 119 -7.56 21.15 19.57
CA ASP A 119 -7.70 22.26 18.63
C ASP A 119 -6.37 22.55 17.90
N GLY A 120 -5.24 22.51 18.61
CA GLY A 120 -3.91 22.68 18.02
C GLY A 120 -3.56 21.59 17.00
N VAL A 121 -3.83 20.33 17.32
CA VAL A 121 -3.64 19.19 16.40
C VAL A 121 -4.54 19.33 15.18
N ARG A 122 -5.82 19.67 15.37
CA ARG A 122 -6.78 19.87 14.27
C ARG A 122 -6.35 20.99 13.33
N LEU A 123 -5.86 22.10 13.87
CA LEU A 123 -5.38 23.25 13.09
C LEU A 123 -4.12 22.90 12.30
N THR A 124 -3.16 22.20 12.93
CA THR A 124 -1.94 21.73 12.27
C THR A 124 -2.27 20.77 11.12
N ARG A 125 -3.20 19.83 11.34
CA ARG A 125 -3.71 18.93 10.30
C ARG A 125 -4.30 19.71 9.12
N ALA A 126 -5.15 20.69 9.39
CA ALA A 126 -5.77 21.52 8.35
C ALA A 126 -4.73 22.31 7.53
N GLN A 127 -3.73 22.89 8.19
CA GLN A 127 -2.62 23.58 7.51
C GLN A 127 -1.81 22.63 6.63
N LEU A 128 -1.52 21.42 7.13
CA LEU A 128 -0.80 20.40 6.37
C LEU A 128 -1.58 20.00 5.11
N THR A 129 -2.88 19.72 5.23
CA THR A 129 -3.76 19.40 4.10
C THR A 129 -3.81 20.55 3.08
N GLN A 130 -3.80 21.80 3.55
CA GLN A 130 -3.77 22.96 2.67
C GLN A 130 -2.45 23.04 1.88
N VAL A 131 -1.31 22.80 2.52
CA VAL A 131 0.01 22.77 1.85
C VAL A 131 0.05 21.64 0.82
N PHE A 132 -0.41 20.45 1.18
CA PHE A 132 -0.50 19.30 0.27
C PHE A 132 -1.32 19.62 -0.99
N SER A 133 -2.50 20.22 -0.81
CA SER A 133 -3.36 20.61 -1.93
C SER A 133 -2.69 21.61 -2.85
N ARG A 134 -1.91 22.57 -2.31
CA ARG A 134 -1.15 23.56 -3.11
C ARG A 134 -0.04 22.92 -3.94
N HIS A 135 0.57 21.85 -3.45
CA HIS A 135 1.61 21.10 -4.16
C HIS A 135 1.07 19.96 -5.03
N GLY A 136 -0.26 19.90 -5.24
CA GLY A 136 -0.91 18.91 -6.09
C GLY A 136 -1.07 17.53 -5.45
N LEU A 137 -0.88 17.39 -4.14
CA LEU A 137 -1.17 16.16 -3.41
C LEU A 137 -2.64 16.14 -2.99
N VAL A 138 -3.37 15.12 -3.43
CA VAL A 138 -4.81 14.94 -3.19
C VAL A 138 -5.04 13.62 -2.47
N SER A 139 -5.81 13.66 -1.38
CA SER A 139 -6.28 12.47 -0.66
C SER A 139 -7.38 11.77 -1.45
N VAL A 140 -7.28 10.44 -1.56
CA VAL A 140 -8.24 9.58 -2.25
C VAL A 140 -8.94 8.69 -1.21
N SER A 141 -10.24 8.90 -1.00
CA SER A 141 -11.06 8.10 -0.10
C SER A 141 -12.33 7.63 -0.85
N PRO A 142 -12.23 6.51 -1.59
CA PRO A 142 -13.25 6.08 -2.55
C PRO A 142 -14.41 5.35 -1.86
N LEU A 143 -15.04 5.94 -0.84
CA LEU A 143 -16.18 5.29 -0.19
C LEU A 143 -17.39 5.25 -1.13
N ARG A 144 -17.94 4.04 -1.37
CA ARG A 144 -19.07 3.79 -2.28
C ARG A 144 -18.77 4.09 -3.75
N GLU A 145 -17.49 4.21 -4.12
CA GLU A 145 -17.07 4.35 -5.52
C GLU A 145 -16.69 2.99 -6.11
N LYS A 146 -16.65 2.92 -7.44
CA LYS A 146 -16.20 1.72 -8.14
C LYS A 146 -14.70 1.50 -7.89
N PHE A 147 -14.32 0.24 -7.70
CA PHE A 147 -12.92 -0.12 -7.51
C PHE A 147 -12.09 0.15 -8.78
N ASP A 148 -11.04 0.98 -8.64
CA ASP A 148 -10.01 1.22 -9.66
C ASP A 148 -8.67 0.60 -9.22
N PRO A 149 -8.14 -0.40 -9.95
CA PRO A 149 -6.86 -1.04 -9.63
C PRO A 149 -5.64 -0.10 -9.63
N ASN A 150 -5.71 1.03 -10.31
CA ASN A 150 -4.58 1.98 -10.39
C ASN A 150 -4.44 2.83 -9.12
N LEU A 151 -5.57 3.05 -8.43
CA LEU A 151 -5.65 3.95 -7.29
C LEU A 151 -5.92 3.20 -5.98
N HIS A 152 -6.47 1.98 -6.05
CA HIS A 152 -6.96 1.24 -4.91
C HIS A 152 -6.32 -0.15 -4.81
N GLU A 153 -6.04 -0.56 -3.58
CA GLU A 153 -5.55 -1.90 -3.25
C GLU A 153 -6.60 -2.61 -2.37
N ALA A 154 -7.19 -3.68 -2.92
CA ALA A 154 -8.22 -4.45 -2.23
C ALA A 154 -7.61 -5.43 -1.22
N LEU A 155 -7.84 -5.19 0.07
CA LEU A 155 -7.37 -6.05 1.15
C LEU A 155 -8.27 -7.26 1.39
N PHE A 156 -9.59 -7.05 1.32
CA PHE A 156 -10.58 -8.09 1.56
C PHE A 156 -11.87 -7.84 0.78
N GLN A 157 -12.68 -8.88 0.65
CA GLN A 157 -14.02 -8.81 0.09
C GLN A 157 -15.05 -9.00 1.21
N GLN A 158 -16.12 -8.20 1.20
CA GLN A 158 -17.18 -8.27 2.20
C GLN A 158 -18.54 -8.36 1.52
N GLU A 159 -19.42 -9.23 2.03
CA GLU A 159 -20.81 -9.31 1.61
C GLU A 159 -21.58 -8.21 2.36
N VAL A 160 -22.06 -7.20 1.63
CA VAL A 160 -22.87 -6.10 2.18
C VAL A 160 -24.15 -5.99 1.38
N GLU A 161 -25.28 -6.13 2.08
CA GLU A 161 -26.61 -5.99 1.49
C GLU A 161 -26.79 -4.58 0.93
N GLY A 162 -27.02 -4.48 -0.39
CA GLY A 162 -27.29 -3.22 -1.09
C GLY A 162 -26.07 -2.54 -1.73
N ALA A 163 -24.87 -3.12 -1.68
CA ALA A 163 -23.71 -2.65 -2.44
C ALA A 163 -23.57 -3.43 -3.77
N GLU A 164 -23.29 -2.72 -4.87
CA GLU A 164 -23.00 -3.38 -6.16
C GLU A 164 -21.66 -4.12 -6.13
N PRO A 165 -21.54 -5.31 -6.77
CA PRO A 165 -20.29 -6.06 -6.83
C PRO A 165 -19.15 -5.21 -7.40
N GLY A 166 -17.99 -5.22 -6.74
CA GLY A 166 -16.84 -4.40 -7.18
C GLY A 166 -16.86 -2.94 -6.71
N THR A 167 -17.82 -2.56 -5.85
CA THR A 167 -17.84 -1.25 -5.18
C THR A 167 -17.02 -1.27 -3.89
N VAL A 168 -16.34 -0.17 -3.58
CA VAL A 168 -15.62 -0.02 -2.32
C VAL A 168 -16.59 0.22 -1.17
N VAL A 169 -16.53 -0.66 -0.17
CA VAL A 169 -17.42 -0.67 1.00
C VAL A 169 -16.76 0.00 2.20
N ALA A 170 -15.46 -0.25 2.38
CA ALA A 170 -14.70 0.24 3.52
C ALA A 170 -13.34 0.76 3.05
N VAL A 171 -12.88 1.84 3.68
CA VAL A 171 -11.53 2.39 3.48
C VAL A 171 -10.77 2.22 4.78
N SER A 172 -9.74 1.38 4.76
CA SER A 172 -8.88 1.15 5.94
C SER A 172 -7.76 2.17 6.04
N LYS A 173 -7.20 2.59 4.90
CA LYS A 173 -6.15 3.62 4.83
C LYS A 173 -6.40 4.51 3.62
N VAL A 174 -6.36 5.81 3.83
CA VAL A 174 -6.59 6.81 2.78
C VAL A 174 -5.48 6.73 1.72
N GLY A 175 -5.80 6.84 0.44
CA GLY A 175 -4.82 6.92 -0.64
C GLY A 175 -4.30 8.35 -0.84
N TYR A 176 -3.15 8.50 -1.47
CA TYR A 176 -2.64 9.81 -1.90
C TYR A 176 -2.18 9.75 -3.35
N LYS A 177 -2.65 10.72 -4.14
CA LYS A 177 -2.17 10.98 -5.50
C LYS A 177 -1.43 12.30 -5.55
N LEU A 178 -0.32 12.35 -6.26
CA LEU A 178 0.42 13.56 -6.56
C LEU A 178 0.19 13.88 -8.03
N HIS A 179 -0.59 14.92 -8.30
CA HIS A 179 -1.13 15.24 -9.62
C HIS A 179 -1.90 14.03 -10.17
N GLU A 180 -1.43 13.43 -11.26
CA GLU A 180 -2.01 12.24 -11.89
C GLU A 180 -1.32 10.92 -11.47
N ARG A 181 -0.27 10.99 -10.64
CA ARG A 181 0.49 9.79 -10.24
C ARG A 181 0.05 9.31 -8.86
N CYS A 182 -0.30 8.03 -8.77
CA CYS A 182 -0.54 7.36 -7.48
C CYS A 182 0.79 7.29 -6.70
N VAL A 183 0.82 7.89 -5.51
CA VAL A 183 1.97 7.82 -4.59
C VAL A 183 1.75 6.74 -3.56
N ARG A 184 0.52 6.64 -3.06
CA ARG A 184 0.07 5.57 -2.16
C ARG A 184 -1.35 5.14 -2.53
N PRO A 185 -1.59 3.86 -2.84
CA PRO A 185 -2.94 3.40 -3.10
C PRO A 185 -3.80 3.45 -1.83
N ALA A 186 -5.11 3.64 -2.00
CA ALA A 186 -6.05 3.52 -0.89
C ALA A 186 -6.24 2.04 -0.56
N LEU A 187 -6.12 1.68 0.72
CA LEU A 187 -6.38 0.31 1.17
C LEU A 187 -7.87 0.14 1.43
N VAL A 188 -8.53 -0.72 0.65
CA VAL A 188 -10.00 -0.80 0.62
C VAL A 188 -10.53 -2.22 0.78
N GLY A 189 -11.75 -2.33 1.30
CA GLY A 189 -12.58 -3.52 1.25
C GLY A 189 -13.61 -3.40 0.12
N VAL A 190 -13.76 -4.44 -0.70
CA VAL A 190 -14.63 -4.43 -1.89
C VAL A 190 -15.86 -5.31 -1.67
N ALA A 191 -17.02 -4.89 -2.17
CA ALA A 191 -18.23 -5.70 -2.17
C ALA A 191 -18.08 -6.93 -3.07
N LYS A 192 -18.48 -8.08 -2.55
CA LYS A 192 -18.54 -9.34 -3.31
C LYS A 192 -19.81 -9.40 -4.17
#